data_AF-A0A949KVS9-F1
#
_entry.id   AF-A0A949KVS9-F1
#
_cell.length_a   1.000
_cell.length_b   1.000
_cell.length_c   1.000
_cell.angle_alpha   90.00
_cell.angle_beta   90.00
_cell.angle_gamma   90.00
#
_symmetry.space_group_name_H-M   'P 1'
#
loop_
_entity.id
_entity.type
_entity.pdbx_description
1 polymer ?
#
loop_
_entity_poly.entity_id
_entity_poly.type
_entity_poly.pdbx_seq_one_letter_code
_entity_poly.pdbx_strand_id
1 'polypeptide(L)'
;MAAGKLWIALGMILLLLTGCAGLGQRSKSSGPKGLIYMSAAEMFPGNPQAQALALAAGRGDIAEIDRLVAAGADVNAIGTYGVTVPAWLLFHPNKAGFRRLLEMGADPNKIWFIRYDGTEKQLSLLHRSVENAPHIGTDFLRMCLEIGNGDPNLLPPDKRYRPIQMALRLGNEDAFMMLINAGAEIDYKDKDGHPLVYHAAASKNFEITLFLLEQGFDYSSSGTGGGIKDICESINIYLGRHNLARDNTVPHYMWFWRCVDFLEKRGMVFNYTPKGNRPPAVKPAVLDTIPPLTKSAAERMPLTDSVLMYEVHLTYPIPFWAQTPETRFDVQGRQTQTNGKISYEYLPTGQTLDDWKAILTVSAVYAPGVSFQDFLKVAAKQSGFEDIQTIEESSDHSIRKVSARQGQSVEGIQYLGRFENTFVVVWQAWRSVDPATARDYQTKALADARRIVMKKGMNVITLD
;
A
#
# COMPACT_ATOMS: atom_id res chain seq x y z
N MET A 1 -55.54 -12.43 -81.89
CA MET A 1 -54.49 -13.48 -81.90
C MET A 1 -53.30 -12.96 -81.10
N ALA A 2 -52.50 -13.81 -80.44
CA ALA A 2 -51.25 -13.53 -79.70
C ALA A 2 -51.23 -12.24 -78.83
N ALA A 3 -51.43 -12.24 -77.49
CA ALA A 3 -50.79 -13.00 -76.40
C ALA A 3 -49.29 -12.67 -76.19
N GLY A 4 -48.92 -12.00 -75.08
CA GLY A 4 -47.55 -11.50 -74.88
C GLY A 4 -47.16 -10.79 -73.56
N LYS A 5 -47.66 -11.22 -72.38
CA LYS A 5 -47.11 -10.96 -71.01
C LYS A 5 -46.72 -9.52 -70.56
N LEU A 6 -47.59 -8.93 -69.72
CA LEU A 6 -47.31 -7.82 -68.75
C LEU A 6 -46.71 -8.42 -67.44
N TRP A 7 -46.08 -7.76 -66.46
CA TRP A 7 -45.64 -6.37 -66.16
C TRP A 7 -44.17 -6.43 -65.64
N ILE A 8 -43.31 -5.40 -65.47
CA ILE A 8 -43.33 -3.92 -65.50
C ILE A 8 -43.60 -3.18 -64.14
N ALA A 9 -42.52 -2.62 -63.57
CA ALA A 9 -42.38 -1.44 -62.68
C ALA A 9 -42.92 -1.39 -61.23
N LEU A 10 -42.00 -1.16 -60.28
CA LEU A 10 -42.03 -0.29 -59.07
C LEU A 10 -40.69 -0.46 -58.31
N GLY A 11 -40.02 0.53 -57.72
CA GLY A 11 -40.17 1.99 -57.68
C GLY A 11 -38.85 2.64 -57.18
N MET A 12 -38.66 3.96 -57.31
CA MET A 12 -37.35 4.62 -57.14
C MET A 12 -37.15 5.36 -55.79
N ILE A 13 -35.89 5.32 -55.28
CA ILE A 13 -35.10 6.44 -54.72
C ILE A 13 -35.35 6.97 -53.26
N LEU A 14 -34.26 6.84 -52.45
CA LEU A 14 -33.73 7.69 -51.34
C LEU A 14 -34.39 7.90 -49.95
N LEU A 15 -33.53 7.78 -48.92
CA LEU A 15 -33.34 8.59 -47.68
C LEU A 15 -34.58 9.00 -46.84
N LEU A 16 -34.68 8.71 -45.53
CA LEU A 16 -33.75 9.13 -44.46
C LEU A 16 -33.81 8.25 -43.18
N LEU A 17 -32.66 8.19 -42.47
CA LEU A 17 -32.44 8.09 -41.01
C LEU A 17 -32.93 6.89 -40.14
N THR A 18 -31.94 6.32 -39.43
CA THR A 18 -31.97 5.75 -38.05
C THR A 18 -32.82 4.52 -37.72
N GLY A 19 -32.14 3.45 -37.25
CA GLY A 19 -32.74 2.28 -36.59
C GLY A 19 -31.68 1.22 -36.22
N CYS A 20 -31.42 1.00 -34.93
CA CYS A 20 -30.30 0.18 -34.46
C CYS A 20 -30.49 -1.34 -34.64
N ALA A 21 -29.69 -1.98 -35.50
CA ALA A 21 -29.49 -3.45 -35.49
C ALA A 21 -28.17 -3.86 -36.18
N GLY A 22 -27.03 -3.71 -35.50
CA GLY A 22 -25.70 -3.98 -36.05
C GLY A 22 -24.78 -4.68 -35.05
N LEU A 23 -25.13 -5.91 -34.63
CA LEU A 23 -24.30 -6.73 -33.74
C LEU A 23 -23.05 -7.25 -34.47
N GLY A 24 -22.06 -6.37 -34.64
CA GLY A 24 -20.75 -6.71 -35.18
C GLY A 24 -20.10 -7.81 -34.34
N GLN A 25 -19.85 -8.96 -34.97
CA GLN A 25 -19.25 -10.11 -34.31
C GLN A 25 -17.85 -9.73 -33.79
N ARG A 26 -17.71 -9.60 -32.46
CA ARG A 26 -16.38 -9.58 -31.85
C ARG A 26 -15.69 -10.90 -32.18
N SER A 27 -14.52 -10.80 -32.81
CA SER A 27 -13.64 -11.95 -33.03
C SER A 27 -13.43 -12.69 -31.71
N LYS A 28 -13.74 -14.00 -31.69
CA LYS A 28 -13.41 -14.86 -30.55
C LYS A 28 -11.89 -15.04 -30.54
N SER A 29 -11.20 -14.32 -29.67
CA SER A 29 -9.75 -14.46 -29.50
C SER A 29 -9.41 -15.90 -29.12
N SER A 30 -8.79 -16.64 -30.04
CA SER A 30 -8.39 -18.04 -29.90
C SER A 30 -7.15 -18.26 -29.02
N GLY A 31 -6.90 -17.34 -28.08
CA GLY A 31 -5.87 -17.48 -27.06
C GLY A 31 -6.32 -18.41 -25.91
N PRO A 32 -5.40 -18.91 -25.09
CA PRO A 32 -5.74 -19.67 -23.89
C PRO A 32 -6.60 -18.84 -22.93
N LYS A 33 -7.54 -19.49 -22.24
CA LYS A 33 -8.29 -18.84 -21.15
C LYS A 33 -7.33 -18.35 -20.07
N GLY A 34 -7.48 -17.09 -19.65
CA GLY A 34 -6.82 -16.60 -18.44
C GLY A 34 -7.31 -17.32 -17.19
N LEU A 35 -6.44 -17.49 -16.19
CA LEU A 35 -6.67 -18.34 -15.00
C LEU A 35 -8.03 -18.07 -14.31
N ILE A 36 -8.43 -16.80 -14.19
CA ILE A 36 -9.69 -16.36 -13.54
C ILE A 36 -10.97 -16.78 -14.28
N TYR A 37 -10.85 -17.29 -15.50
CA TYR A 37 -11.97 -17.72 -16.36
C TYR A 37 -11.96 -19.23 -16.62
N MET A 38 -11.04 -19.97 -16.01
CA MET A 38 -10.99 -21.42 -16.05
C MET A 38 -11.98 -21.97 -15.00
N SER A 39 -12.70 -23.03 -15.35
CA SER A 39 -13.44 -23.81 -14.35
C SER A 39 -12.48 -24.69 -13.53
N ALA A 40 -12.91 -25.16 -12.35
CA ALA A 40 -12.09 -26.07 -11.54
C ALA A 40 -11.70 -27.35 -12.32
N ALA A 41 -12.56 -27.84 -13.22
CA ALA A 41 -12.27 -28.98 -14.09
C ALA A 41 -11.19 -28.69 -15.16
N GLU A 42 -11.10 -27.46 -15.65
CA GLU A 42 -10.02 -27.01 -16.54
C GLU A 42 -8.73 -26.70 -15.78
N MET A 43 -8.84 -26.33 -14.49
CA MET A 43 -7.69 -26.10 -13.62
C MET A 43 -7.08 -27.41 -13.12
N PHE A 44 -7.88 -28.40 -12.72
CA PHE A 44 -7.41 -29.68 -12.18
C PHE A 44 -7.90 -30.87 -13.04
N PRO A 45 -7.50 -30.93 -14.34
CA PRO A 45 -7.98 -31.96 -15.26
C PRO A 45 -7.59 -33.35 -14.78
N GLY A 46 -8.55 -34.29 -14.83
CA GLY A 46 -8.35 -35.67 -14.38
C GLY A 46 -8.33 -35.89 -12.85
N ASN A 47 -8.31 -34.84 -12.02
CA ASN A 47 -8.28 -34.96 -10.56
C ASN A 47 -9.59 -34.44 -9.92
N PRO A 48 -10.66 -35.26 -9.83
CA PRO A 48 -11.95 -34.83 -9.29
C PRO A 48 -11.91 -34.47 -7.79
N GLN A 49 -10.96 -35.01 -7.03
CA GLN A 49 -10.77 -34.64 -5.62
C GLN A 49 -10.25 -33.21 -5.48
N ALA A 50 -9.22 -32.84 -6.26
CA ALA A 50 -8.71 -31.46 -6.29
C ALA A 50 -9.75 -30.47 -6.82
N GLN A 51 -10.55 -30.87 -7.83
CA GLN A 51 -11.68 -30.07 -8.32
C GLN A 51 -12.70 -29.78 -7.21
N ALA A 52 -13.14 -30.83 -6.49
CA ALA A 52 -14.08 -30.69 -5.39
C ALA A 52 -13.51 -29.83 -4.25
N LEU A 53 -12.24 -30.04 -3.88
CA LEU A 53 -11.56 -29.32 -2.80
C LEU A 53 -11.39 -27.84 -3.12
N ALA A 54 -10.96 -27.50 -4.34
CA ALA A 54 -10.86 -26.12 -4.81
C ALA A 54 -12.22 -25.40 -4.84
N LEU A 55 -13.30 -26.12 -5.20
CA LEU A 55 -14.67 -25.58 -5.19
C LEU A 55 -15.23 -25.42 -3.76
N ALA A 56 -14.97 -26.36 -2.86
CA ALA A 56 -15.37 -26.27 -1.45
C ALA A 56 -14.63 -25.13 -0.74
N ALA A 57 -13.31 -25.04 -0.92
CA ALA A 57 -12.48 -23.97 -0.39
C ALA A 57 -12.88 -22.59 -0.96
N GLY A 58 -13.17 -22.48 -2.26
CA GLY A 58 -13.70 -21.25 -2.86
C GLY A 58 -15.06 -20.81 -2.30
N ARG A 59 -15.91 -21.75 -1.85
CA ARG A 59 -17.15 -21.44 -1.11
C ARG A 59 -16.93 -21.13 0.38
N GLY A 60 -15.79 -21.54 0.96
CA GLY A 60 -15.57 -21.51 2.42
C GLY A 60 -16.31 -22.63 3.15
N ASP A 61 -16.58 -23.73 2.44
CA ASP A 61 -17.37 -24.88 2.87
C ASP A 61 -16.53 -25.81 3.75
N ILE A 62 -16.26 -25.39 4.99
CA ILE A 62 -15.30 -26.03 5.90
C ILE A 62 -15.62 -27.52 6.12
N ALA A 63 -16.90 -27.87 6.26
CA ALA A 63 -17.31 -29.26 6.46
C ALA A 63 -16.98 -30.15 5.25
N GLU A 64 -17.14 -29.65 4.02
CA GLU A 64 -16.78 -30.38 2.80
C GLU A 64 -15.27 -30.42 2.57
N ILE A 65 -14.52 -29.37 2.95
CA ILE A 65 -13.05 -29.36 2.95
C ILE A 65 -12.52 -30.47 3.87
N ASP A 66 -12.98 -30.50 5.13
CA ASP A 66 -12.63 -31.52 6.12
C ASP A 66 -12.96 -32.94 5.63
N ARG A 67 -14.16 -33.13 5.05
CA ARG A 67 -14.59 -34.43 4.51
C ARG A 67 -13.75 -34.87 3.30
N LEU A 68 -13.36 -33.96 2.41
CA LEU A 68 -12.57 -34.27 1.22
C LEU A 68 -11.12 -34.62 1.58
N VAL A 69 -10.49 -33.88 2.48
CA VAL A 69 -9.11 -34.15 2.92
C VAL A 69 -9.06 -35.44 3.75
N ALA A 70 -10.05 -35.70 4.61
CA ALA A 70 -10.19 -37.00 5.29
C ALA A 70 -10.43 -38.17 4.31
N ALA A 71 -10.98 -37.90 3.12
CA ALA A 71 -11.12 -38.87 2.02
C ALA A 71 -9.87 -38.94 1.10
N GLY A 72 -8.74 -38.35 1.50
CA GLY A 72 -7.45 -38.44 0.80
C GLY A 72 -7.21 -37.40 -0.29
N ALA A 73 -8.01 -36.33 -0.38
CA ALA A 73 -7.77 -35.26 -1.34
C ALA A 73 -6.47 -34.50 -1.00
N ASP A 74 -5.49 -34.50 -1.92
CA ASP A 74 -4.24 -33.76 -1.76
C ASP A 74 -4.47 -32.24 -1.76
N VAL A 75 -4.30 -31.62 -0.60
CA VAL A 75 -4.36 -30.17 -0.36
C VAL A 75 -3.33 -29.41 -1.20
N ASN A 76 -2.22 -30.06 -1.58
CA ASN A 76 -1.15 -29.48 -2.39
C ASN A 76 -1.20 -29.94 -3.85
N ALA A 77 -2.33 -30.48 -4.31
CA ALA A 77 -2.50 -30.96 -5.68
C ALA A 77 -2.25 -29.85 -6.70
N ILE A 78 -1.53 -30.20 -7.77
CA ILE A 78 -1.10 -29.29 -8.83
C ILE A 78 -2.04 -29.41 -10.04
N GLY A 79 -2.45 -28.26 -10.58
CA GLY A 79 -3.26 -28.12 -11.77
C GLY A 79 -2.50 -27.56 -12.98
N THR A 80 -3.27 -27.17 -13.99
CA THR A 80 -2.82 -26.49 -15.21
C THR A 80 -2.03 -25.22 -14.86
N TYR A 81 -0.93 -24.98 -15.58
CA TYR A 81 0.05 -23.91 -15.28
C TYR A 81 0.66 -23.97 -13.85
N GLY A 82 0.70 -25.16 -13.25
CA GLY A 82 1.31 -25.38 -11.94
C GLY A 82 0.47 -24.94 -10.73
N VAL A 83 -0.72 -24.37 -10.96
CA VAL A 83 -1.57 -23.77 -9.90
C VAL A 83 -1.94 -24.83 -8.86
N THR A 84 -1.60 -24.60 -7.60
CA THR A 84 -2.02 -25.47 -6.49
C THR A 84 -3.45 -25.16 -6.03
N VAL A 85 -4.11 -26.12 -5.36
CA VAL A 85 -5.45 -25.92 -4.78
C VAL A 85 -5.57 -24.66 -3.89
N PRO A 86 -4.61 -24.31 -2.99
CA PRO A 86 -4.66 -23.02 -2.29
C PRO A 86 -4.43 -21.81 -3.23
N ALA A 87 -3.63 -21.94 -4.30
CA ALA A 87 -3.38 -20.83 -5.23
C ALA A 87 -4.60 -20.47 -6.09
N TRP A 88 -5.52 -21.40 -6.31
CA TRP A 88 -6.84 -21.14 -6.90
C TRP A 88 -7.63 -20.06 -6.13
N LEU A 89 -7.50 -20.01 -4.80
CA LEU A 89 -8.20 -19.03 -3.97
C LEU A 89 -7.62 -17.61 -4.06
N LEU A 90 -6.46 -17.41 -4.70
CA LEU A 90 -6.00 -16.06 -5.05
C LEU A 90 -6.79 -15.45 -6.23
N PHE A 91 -7.54 -16.28 -6.96
CA PHE A 91 -8.46 -15.89 -8.03
C PHE A 91 -9.94 -15.98 -7.60
N HIS A 92 -10.24 -16.89 -6.65
CA HIS A 92 -11.56 -17.09 -6.06
C HIS A 92 -11.49 -16.88 -4.54
N PRO A 93 -11.35 -15.61 -4.06
CA PRO A 93 -10.94 -15.31 -2.70
C PRO A 93 -11.98 -15.66 -1.64
N ASN A 94 -11.65 -16.68 -0.83
CA ASN A 94 -12.37 -17.04 0.39
C ASN A 94 -11.39 -17.20 1.55
N LYS A 95 -11.42 -16.27 2.52
CA LYS A 95 -10.46 -16.25 3.64
C LYS A 95 -10.62 -17.45 4.58
N ALA A 96 -11.83 -17.97 4.76
CA ALA A 96 -12.09 -19.12 5.62
C ALA A 96 -11.59 -20.42 4.99
N GLY A 97 -11.91 -20.65 3.72
CA GLY A 97 -11.40 -21.80 2.96
C GLY A 97 -9.87 -21.79 2.85
N PHE A 98 -9.26 -20.63 2.58
CA PHE A 98 -7.81 -20.49 2.47
C PHE A 98 -7.09 -20.77 3.80
N ARG A 99 -7.59 -20.19 4.90
CA ARG A 99 -7.14 -20.52 6.26
C ARG A 99 -7.19 -22.03 6.50
N ARG A 100 -8.32 -22.68 6.16
CA ARG A 100 -8.50 -24.11 6.44
C ARG A 100 -7.54 -25.00 5.66
N LEU A 101 -7.25 -24.68 4.41
CA LEU A 101 -6.24 -25.41 3.62
C LEU A 101 -4.85 -25.28 4.26
N LEU A 102 -4.47 -24.11 4.77
CA LEU A 102 -3.20 -23.90 5.48
C LEU A 102 -3.13 -24.68 6.81
N GLU A 103 -4.21 -24.68 7.59
CA GLU A 103 -4.36 -25.53 8.79
C GLU A 103 -4.24 -27.05 8.50
N MET A 104 -4.47 -27.45 7.24
CA MET A 104 -4.33 -28.83 6.76
C MET A 104 -3.00 -29.11 6.05
N GLY A 105 -2.02 -28.20 6.15
CA GLY A 105 -0.70 -28.38 5.54
C GLY A 105 -0.63 -28.04 4.06
N ALA A 106 -1.46 -27.10 3.56
CA ALA A 106 -1.14 -26.39 2.33
C ALA A 106 0.21 -25.68 2.49
N ASP A 107 1.19 -26.04 1.66
CA ASP A 107 2.54 -25.52 1.72
C ASP A 107 2.62 -24.18 0.93
N PRO A 108 2.82 -23.03 1.61
CA PRO A 108 2.95 -21.75 0.95
C PRO A 108 4.28 -21.57 0.19
N ASN A 109 5.25 -22.44 0.46
CA ASN A 109 6.62 -22.39 -0.05
C ASN A 109 6.82 -23.26 -1.29
N LYS A 110 5.94 -24.25 -1.51
CA LYS A 110 5.93 -25.12 -2.70
C LYS A 110 6.10 -24.29 -3.98
N ILE A 111 7.24 -24.47 -4.65
CA ILE A 111 7.55 -23.80 -5.92
C ILE A 111 6.84 -24.52 -7.07
N TRP A 112 6.23 -23.74 -7.95
CA TRP A 112 5.62 -24.20 -9.19
C TRP A 112 5.92 -23.23 -10.34
N PHE A 113 5.79 -23.71 -11.57
CA PHE A 113 6.07 -22.93 -12.77
C PHE A 113 4.78 -22.46 -13.45
N ILE A 114 4.61 -21.14 -13.57
CA ILE A 114 3.60 -20.53 -14.44
C ILE A 114 4.24 -20.34 -15.81
N ARG A 115 3.58 -20.83 -16.86
CA ARG A 115 3.88 -20.41 -18.25
C ARG A 115 2.86 -19.36 -18.67
N TYR A 116 3.21 -18.09 -18.42
CA TYR A 116 2.64 -16.93 -19.14
C TYR A 116 2.92 -17.08 -20.65
N ASP A 117 2.35 -16.20 -21.49
CA ASP A 117 2.93 -15.51 -22.68
C ASP A 117 4.22 -15.99 -23.42
N GLY A 118 4.62 -17.25 -23.32
CA GLY A 118 5.96 -17.74 -23.63
C GLY A 118 6.96 -17.64 -22.46
N THR A 119 6.70 -16.86 -21.41
CA THR A 119 7.61 -16.77 -20.24
C THR A 119 7.25 -17.78 -19.14
N GLU A 120 8.23 -18.59 -18.77
CA GLU A 120 8.16 -19.37 -17.53
C GLU A 120 8.58 -18.49 -16.34
N LYS A 121 7.81 -18.57 -15.25
CA LYS A 121 8.09 -17.92 -13.95
C LYS A 121 7.95 -18.97 -12.86
N GLN A 122 8.98 -19.11 -12.02
CA GLN A 122 8.94 -20.04 -10.89
C GLN A 122 8.59 -19.25 -9.63
N LEU A 123 7.46 -19.56 -9.01
CA LEU A 123 6.88 -18.81 -7.90
C LEU A 123 6.27 -19.80 -6.89
N SER A 124 6.14 -19.36 -5.64
CA SER A 124 5.33 -20.07 -4.63
C SER A 124 3.96 -19.40 -4.41
N LEU A 125 3.12 -20.02 -3.59
CA LEU A 125 1.87 -19.40 -3.13
C LEU A 125 2.13 -18.08 -2.39
N LEU A 126 3.20 -18.01 -1.58
CA LEU A 126 3.60 -16.80 -0.87
C LEU A 126 3.89 -15.65 -1.85
N HIS A 127 4.71 -15.91 -2.89
CA HIS A 127 5.00 -14.94 -3.94
C HIS A 127 3.75 -14.45 -4.67
N ARG A 128 2.83 -15.37 -5.00
CA ARG A 128 1.56 -15.02 -5.64
C ARG A 128 0.64 -14.25 -4.69
N SER A 129 0.72 -14.48 -3.38
CA SER A 129 -0.03 -13.69 -2.39
C SER A 129 0.44 -12.24 -2.34
N VAL A 130 1.76 -11.98 -2.44
CA VAL A 130 2.29 -10.62 -2.63
C VAL A 130 1.81 -10.01 -3.96
N GLU A 131 1.86 -10.77 -5.06
CA GLU A 131 1.50 -10.27 -6.40
C GLU A 131 0.00 -9.97 -6.56
N ASN A 132 -0.89 -10.63 -5.80
CA ASN A 132 -2.35 -10.41 -5.88
C ASN A 132 -2.89 -9.55 -4.73
N ALA A 133 -2.10 -9.24 -3.71
CA ALA A 133 -2.51 -8.40 -2.58
C ALA A 133 -3.11 -7.03 -2.97
N PRO A 134 -2.66 -6.32 -4.04
CA PRO A 134 -3.33 -5.10 -4.52
C PRO A 134 -4.76 -5.30 -5.07
N HIS A 135 -5.25 -6.54 -5.13
CA HIS A 135 -6.59 -6.90 -5.63
C HIS A 135 -7.43 -7.66 -4.59
N ILE A 136 -6.82 -8.49 -3.74
CA ILE A 136 -7.54 -9.31 -2.75
C ILE A 136 -7.21 -8.96 -1.28
N GLY A 137 -6.34 -7.96 -1.06
CA GLY A 137 -5.83 -7.57 0.25
C GLY A 137 -4.69 -8.48 0.75
N THR A 138 -3.95 -7.99 1.74
CA THR A 138 -2.76 -8.65 2.29
C THR A 138 -3.07 -9.80 3.26
N ASP A 139 -4.34 -10.07 3.58
CA ASP A 139 -4.75 -11.19 4.44
C ASP A 139 -4.27 -12.57 3.95
N PHE A 140 -4.19 -12.79 2.64
CA PHE A 140 -3.70 -14.05 2.07
C PHE A 140 -2.19 -14.23 2.29
N LEU A 141 -1.41 -13.15 2.14
CA LEU A 141 0.01 -13.10 2.49
C LEU A 141 0.22 -13.34 3.99
N ARG A 142 -0.53 -12.61 4.82
CA ARG A 142 -0.51 -12.74 6.29
C ARG A 142 -0.77 -14.20 6.71
N MET A 143 -1.80 -14.85 6.17
CA MET A 143 -2.12 -16.24 6.50
C MET A 143 -1.05 -17.23 6.01
N CYS A 144 -0.41 -17.00 4.85
CA CYS A 144 0.72 -17.83 4.41
C CYS A 144 1.87 -17.78 5.42
N LEU A 145 2.20 -16.60 5.95
CA LEU A 145 3.27 -16.40 6.93
C LEU A 145 2.87 -16.99 8.31
N GLU A 146 1.72 -16.57 8.86
CA GLU A 146 1.29 -16.90 10.23
C GLU A 146 0.76 -18.33 10.43
N ILE A 147 0.29 -19.01 9.37
CA ILE A 147 -0.39 -20.32 9.47
C ILE A 147 0.34 -21.38 8.63
N GLY A 148 0.73 -21.03 7.41
CA GLY A 148 1.40 -21.94 6.49
C GLY A 148 2.89 -22.15 6.75
N ASN A 149 3.51 -21.41 7.68
CA ASN A 149 4.96 -21.32 7.84
C ASN A 149 5.67 -20.85 6.56
N GLY A 150 5.14 -19.79 5.96
CA GLY A 150 5.70 -19.15 4.77
C GLY A 150 7.08 -18.56 5.02
N ASP A 151 8.07 -19.01 4.25
CA ASP A 151 9.44 -18.51 4.29
C ASP A 151 9.53 -17.14 3.57
N PRO A 152 9.73 -16.02 4.29
CA PRO A 152 9.81 -14.69 3.68
C PRO A 152 11.10 -14.50 2.85
N ASN A 153 12.09 -15.38 3.01
CA ASN A 153 13.39 -15.37 2.34
C ASN A 153 13.46 -16.35 1.15
N LEU A 154 12.35 -17.03 0.85
CA LEU A 154 12.26 -18.05 -0.19
C LEU A 154 12.72 -17.50 -1.55
N LEU A 155 13.84 -18.00 -2.05
CA LEU A 155 14.34 -17.67 -3.38
C LEU A 155 13.93 -18.79 -4.37
N PRO A 156 13.12 -18.51 -5.42
CA PRO A 156 12.79 -19.50 -6.44
C PRO A 156 14.06 -19.96 -7.21
N PRO A 157 14.07 -21.16 -7.82
CA PRO A 157 15.24 -21.65 -8.54
C PRO A 157 15.62 -20.83 -9.79
N ASP A 158 14.67 -20.07 -10.36
CA ASP A 158 14.96 -19.07 -11.40
C ASP A 158 15.67 -17.79 -10.87
N LYS A 159 15.86 -17.72 -9.54
CA LYS A 159 16.50 -16.64 -8.76
C LYS A 159 15.97 -15.23 -9.05
N ARG A 160 14.71 -15.12 -9.49
CA ARG A 160 14.18 -13.87 -10.03
C ARG A 160 13.92 -12.79 -8.98
N TYR A 161 13.15 -13.11 -7.95
CA TYR A 161 12.81 -12.23 -6.83
C TYR A 161 12.53 -13.08 -5.58
N ARG A 162 12.92 -12.60 -4.39
CA ARG A 162 12.30 -13.00 -3.11
C ARG A 162 10.93 -12.30 -2.91
N PRO A 163 10.09 -12.73 -1.95
CA PRO A 163 8.83 -12.06 -1.62
C PRO A 163 8.98 -10.55 -1.33
N ILE A 164 10.03 -10.13 -0.61
CA ILE A 164 10.19 -8.73 -0.20
C ILE A 164 10.61 -7.80 -1.36
N GLN A 165 11.43 -8.30 -2.30
CA GLN A 165 11.67 -7.66 -3.60
C GLN A 165 10.38 -7.51 -4.41
N MET A 166 9.51 -8.53 -4.39
CA MET A 166 8.23 -8.47 -5.09
C MET A 166 7.34 -7.35 -4.51
N ALA A 167 7.33 -7.16 -3.19
CA ALA A 167 6.59 -6.08 -2.54
C ALA A 167 7.10 -4.69 -2.98
N LEU A 168 8.41 -4.45 -2.96
CA LEU A 168 9.02 -3.19 -3.43
C LEU A 168 8.72 -2.91 -4.91
N ARG A 169 8.86 -3.92 -5.78
CA ARG A 169 8.60 -3.83 -7.23
C ARG A 169 7.14 -3.48 -7.55
N LEU A 170 6.22 -3.77 -6.62
CA LEU A 170 4.78 -3.50 -6.74
C LEU A 170 4.32 -2.26 -5.95
N GLY A 171 5.21 -1.58 -5.23
CA GLY A 171 4.86 -0.45 -4.34
C GLY A 171 3.96 -0.87 -3.16
N ASN A 172 4.02 -2.13 -2.73
CA ASN A 172 3.12 -2.69 -1.73
C ASN A 172 3.76 -2.67 -0.34
N GLU A 173 3.62 -1.53 0.36
CA GLU A 173 4.21 -1.27 1.68
C GLU A 173 3.64 -2.18 2.76
N ASP A 174 2.32 -2.43 2.78
CA ASP A 174 1.70 -3.43 3.66
C ASP A 174 2.40 -4.80 3.56
N ALA A 175 2.64 -5.27 2.32
CA ALA A 175 3.29 -6.55 2.08
C ALA A 175 4.78 -6.55 2.47
N PHE A 176 5.47 -5.45 2.21
CA PHE A 176 6.86 -5.26 2.66
C PHE A 176 6.93 -5.35 4.19
N MET A 177 6.07 -4.63 4.91
CA MET A 177 6.03 -4.65 6.37
C MET A 177 5.61 -5.99 6.96
N MET A 178 4.71 -6.74 6.33
CA MET A 178 4.40 -8.12 6.75
C MET A 178 5.62 -9.04 6.62
N LEU A 179 6.42 -8.88 5.56
CA LEU A 179 7.60 -9.71 5.32
C LEU A 179 8.75 -9.36 6.26
N ILE A 180 9.01 -8.07 6.53
CA ILE A 180 9.93 -7.62 7.58
C ILE A 180 9.56 -8.25 8.92
N ASN A 181 8.29 -8.15 9.32
CA ASN A 181 7.80 -8.70 10.60
C ASN A 181 7.81 -10.24 10.67
N ALA A 182 7.90 -10.93 9.53
CA ALA A 182 8.08 -12.38 9.47
C ALA A 182 9.56 -12.83 9.45
N GLY A 183 10.53 -11.89 9.44
CA GLY A 183 11.96 -12.18 9.40
C GLY A 183 12.59 -12.18 8.00
N ALA A 184 12.08 -11.36 7.08
CA ALA A 184 12.77 -11.11 5.80
C ALA A 184 14.14 -10.46 6.03
N GLU A 185 15.18 -11.07 5.46
CA GLU A 185 16.52 -10.51 5.30
C GLU A 185 16.47 -9.26 4.38
N ILE A 186 17.32 -8.27 4.66
CA ILE A 186 17.33 -6.96 3.96
C ILE A 186 18.72 -6.51 3.49
N ASP A 187 19.76 -7.20 3.93
CA ASP A 187 21.18 -7.06 3.57
C ASP A 187 21.57 -7.88 2.32
N TYR A 188 20.71 -8.79 1.90
CA TYR A 188 20.95 -9.66 0.75
C TYR A 188 21.04 -8.92 -0.59
N LYS A 189 21.75 -9.54 -1.55
CA LYS A 189 21.95 -9.05 -2.92
C LYS A 189 21.27 -9.99 -3.93
N ASP A 190 20.74 -9.44 -5.00
CA ASP A 190 20.04 -10.21 -6.05
C ASP A 190 21.01 -10.96 -6.98
N LYS A 191 20.45 -11.71 -7.95
CA LYS A 191 21.23 -12.52 -8.91
C LYS A 191 22.20 -11.71 -9.79
N ASP A 192 22.02 -10.40 -9.90
CA ASP A 192 22.86 -9.49 -10.69
C ASP A 192 23.80 -8.65 -9.80
N GLY A 193 23.65 -8.77 -8.46
CA GLY A 193 24.50 -8.16 -7.44
C GLY A 193 23.91 -6.92 -6.76
N HIS A 194 22.66 -6.53 -7.05
CA HIS A 194 22.07 -5.33 -6.43
C HIS A 194 21.55 -5.61 -5.00
N PRO A 195 21.84 -4.75 -4.01
CA PRO A 195 21.25 -4.85 -2.67
C PRO A 195 19.76 -4.45 -2.67
N LEU A 196 18.99 -4.86 -1.65
CA LEU A 196 17.54 -4.60 -1.59
C LEU A 196 17.16 -3.12 -1.77
N VAL A 197 17.97 -2.19 -1.25
CA VAL A 197 17.78 -0.73 -1.36
C VAL A 197 17.74 -0.20 -2.80
N TYR A 198 18.41 -0.87 -3.75
CA TYR A 198 18.31 -0.52 -5.17
C TYR A 198 16.88 -0.69 -5.69
N HIS A 199 16.19 -1.74 -5.26
CA HIS A 199 14.81 -2.02 -5.67
C HIS A 199 13.83 -1.01 -5.08
N ALA A 200 14.08 -0.51 -3.87
CA ALA A 200 13.30 0.59 -3.26
C ALA A 200 13.51 1.92 -4.00
N ALA A 201 14.77 2.26 -4.32
CA ALA A 201 15.09 3.49 -5.06
C ALA A 201 14.54 3.45 -6.50
N ALA A 202 14.57 2.27 -7.14
CA ALA A 202 14.00 2.06 -8.47
C ALA A 202 12.47 2.19 -8.47
N SER A 203 11.79 1.71 -7.43
CA SER A 203 10.31 1.81 -7.29
C SER A 203 9.80 3.19 -6.88
N LYS A 204 10.69 4.15 -6.62
CA LYS A 204 10.43 5.50 -6.06
C LYS A 204 10.03 5.52 -4.59
N ASN A 205 10.13 4.41 -3.88
CA ASN A 205 9.83 4.39 -2.45
C ASN A 205 11.01 4.96 -1.66
N PHE A 206 11.12 6.29 -1.63
CA PHE A 206 12.23 6.97 -0.96
C PHE A 206 12.15 6.91 0.57
N GLU A 207 10.99 6.57 1.14
CA GLU A 207 10.81 6.33 2.57
C GLU A 207 11.53 5.05 3.00
N ILE A 208 11.23 3.92 2.35
CA ILE A 208 11.95 2.65 2.53
C ILE A 208 13.39 2.75 2.03
N THR A 209 13.68 3.54 0.99
CA THR A 209 15.07 3.76 0.53
C THR A 209 15.90 4.42 1.63
N LEU A 210 15.39 5.46 2.29
CA LEU A 210 16.11 6.14 3.37
C LEU A 210 16.33 5.19 4.56
N PHE A 211 15.30 4.47 4.99
CA PHE A 211 15.43 3.45 6.04
C PHE A 211 16.51 2.42 5.71
N LEU A 212 16.48 1.83 4.51
CA LEU A 212 17.44 0.81 4.10
C LEU A 212 18.87 1.37 3.96
N LEU A 213 19.03 2.66 3.64
CA LEU A 213 20.31 3.38 3.69
C LEU A 213 20.78 3.65 5.13
N GLU A 214 19.87 3.93 6.05
CA GLU A 214 20.17 4.20 7.47
C GLU A 214 20.58 2.94 8.24
N GLN A 215 20.30 1.72 7.74
CA GLN A 215 20.73 0.47 8.38
C GLN A 215 22.25 0.20 8.36
N GLY A 216 23.03 0.95 7.57
CA GLY A 216 24.50 0.83 7.54
C GLY A 216 25.06 -0.41 6.84
N PHE A 217 24.26 -1.12 6.03
CA PHE A 217 24.72 -2.30 5.28
C PHE A 217 25.72 -1.94 4.17
N ASP A 218 26.43 -2.96 3.66
CA ASP A 218 27.27 -2.81 2.48
C ASP A 218 26.43 -2.70 1.19
N TYR A 219 26.19 -1.46 0.76
CA TYR A 219 25.52 -1.14 -0.50
C TYR A 219 26.41 -1.30 -1.73
N SER A 220 27.70 -1.63 -1.60
CA SER A 220 28.56 -1.92 -2.75
C SER A 220 28.16 -3.26 -3.41
N SER A 221 28.55 -3.44 -4.67
CA SER A 221 28.29 -4.65 -5.43
C SER A 221 29.60 -5.38 -5.75
N SER A 222 29.56 -6.71 -5.71
CA SER A 222 30.72 -7.57 -6.03
C SER A 222 30.65 -8.15 -7.45
N GLY A 223 29.93 -7.48 -8.36
CA GLY A 223 29.57 -7.99 -9.69
C GLY A 223 29.52 -6.89 -10.75
N THR A 224 28.75 -7.11 -11.82
CA THR A 224 28.63 -6.14 -12.94
C THR A 224 27.55 -5.07 -12.73
N GLY A 225 26.60 -5.27 -11.81
CA GLY A 225 25.84 -4.16 -11.22
C GLY A 225 26.77 -3.28 -10.38
N GLY A 226 26.46 -1.99 -10.24
CA GLY A 226 27.25 -0.99 -9.50
C GLY A 226 26.78 -0.69 -8.07
N GLY A 227 25.67 -1.28 -7.60
CA GLY A 227 25.21 -1.19 -6.21
C GLY A 227 24.88 0.25 -5.81
N ILE A 228 25.64 0.82 -4.88
CA ILE A 228 25.54 2.23 -4.47
C ILE A 228 25.63 3.20 -5.65
N LYS A 229 26.39 2.86 -6.70
CA LYS A 229 26.44 3.62 -7.95
C LYS A 229 25.09 3.61 -8.67
N ASP A 230 24.37 2.49 -8.67
CA ASP A 230 23.09 2.33 -9.37
C ASP A 230 21.95 3.02 -8.60
N ILE A 231 22.02 3.04 -7.27
CA ILE A 231 21.17 3.90 -6.42
C ILE A 231 21.39 5.37 -6.79
N CYS A 232 22.66 5.79 -6.89
CA CYS A 232 23.01 7.14 -7.31
C CYS A 232 22.59 7.43 -8.76
N GLU A 233 22.68 6.48 -9.69
CA GLU A 233 22.21 6.66 -11.07
C GLU A 233 20.68 6.77 -11.13
N SER A 234 19.94 5.96 -10.36
CA SER A 234 18.49 6.06 -10.19
C SER A 234 18.09 7.45 -9.71
N ILE A 235 18.72 7.95 -8.63
CA ILE A 235 18.51 9.31 -8.12
C ILE A 235 18.86 10.38 -9.18
N ASN A 236 19.96 10.22 -9.93
CA ASN A 236 20.33 11.11 -11.03
C ASN A 236 19.33 11.08 -12.22
N ILE A 237 18.65 9.96 -12.44
CA ILE A 237 17.53 9.87 -13.39
C ILE A 237 16.34 10.71 -12.88
N TYR A 238 16.03 10.65 -11.58
CA TYR A 238 14.98 11.49 -10.98
C TYR A 238 15.33 12.99 -11.00
N LEU A 239 16.55 13.37 -10.60
CA LEU A 239 17.07 14.75 -10.70
C LEU A 239 16.99 15.29 -12.14
N GLY A 240 17.38 14.48 -13.13
CA GLY A 240 17.39 14.90 -14.53
C GLY A 240 16.02 14.90 -15.23
N ARG A 241 15.12 13.97 -14.89
CA ARG A 241 13.91 13.66 -15.71
C ARG A 241 12.56 13.76 -15.00
N HIS A 242 12.49 13.83 -13.67
CA HIS A 242 11.22 13.70 -12.92
C HIS A 242 10.81 15.01 -12.22
N ASN A 243 9.50 15.15 -11.93
CA ASN A 243 8.98 16.31 -11.19
C ASN A 243 9.33 16.25 -9.70
N LEU A 244 9.53 15.05 -9.14
CA LEU A 244 9.91 14.82 -7.73
C LEU A 244 11.12 15.64 -7.24
N ALA A 245 12.03 16.06 -8.12
CA ALA A 245 13.18 16.90 -7.78
C ALA A 245 12.94 18.42 -7.99
N ARG A 246 11.69 18.84 -8.21
CA ARG A 246 11.30 20.19 -8.65
C ARG A 246 9.99 20.68 -8.04
N ASP A 247 9.12 19.74 -7.69
CA ASP A 247 7.73 19.95 -7.32
C ASP A 247 7.51 19.38 -5.92
N ASN A 248 7.37 20.28 -4.94
CA ASN A 248 7.22 19.94 -3.53
C ASN A 248 5.79 19.51 -3.14
N THR A 249 4.89 19.39 -4.13
CA THR A 249 3.57 18.76 -3.96
C THR A 249 3.61 17.24 -4.09
N VAL A 250 4.70 16.68 -4.66
CA VAL A 250 4.77 15.26 -5.01
C VAL A 250 5.04 14.41 -3.76
N PRO A 251 4.26 13.33 -3.53
CA PRO A 251 4.57 12.35 -2.49
C PRO A 251 6.02 11.86 -2.54
N HIS A 252 6.59 11.63 -1.36
CA HIS A 252 8.01 11.31 -1.16
C HIS A 252 9.03 12.42 -1.54
N TYR A 253 8.63 13.66 -1.88
CA TYR A 253 9.59 14.77 -2.15
C TYR A 253 10.60 14.97 -1.02
N MET A 254 10.12 14.99 0.24
CA MET A 254 10.95 15.13 1.43
C MET A 254 11.93 13.96 1.58
N TRP A 255 11.44 12.73 1.46
CA TRP A 255 12.24 11.51 1.54
C TRP A 255 13.30 11.41 0.43
N PHE A 256 12.95 11.81 -0.79
CA PHE A 256 13.89 11.89 -1.91
C PHE A 256 15.07 12.81 -1.59
N TRP A 257 14.81 14.02 -1.07
CA TRP A 257 15.86 14.95 -0.70
C TRP A 257 16.68 14.51 0.52
N ARG A 258 16.06 13.79 1.47
CA ARG A 258 16.79 13.14 2.56
C ARG A 258 17.69 12.00 2.07
N CYS A 259 17.26 11.20 1.08
CA CYS A 259 18.13 10.20 0.43
C CYS A 259 19.34 10.85 -0.27
N VAL A 260 19.12 11.94 -1.01
CA VAL A 260 20.21 12.72 -1.64
C VAL A 260 21.20 13.20 -0.58
N ASP A 261 20.71 13.84 0.48
CA ASP A 261 21.56 14.39 1.55
C ASP A 261 22.33 13.33 2.34
N PHE A 262 21.70 12.20 2.66
CA PHE A 262 22.34 11.06 3.33
C PHE A 262 23.56 10.56 2.55
N LEU A 263 23.45 10.55 1.21
CA LEU A 263 24.47 10.10 0.28
C LEU A 263 25.54 11.17 0.01
N GLU A 264 25.17 12.45 -0.12
CA GLU A 264 26.12 13.57 -0.23
C GLU A 264 27.01 13.69 1.01
N LYS A 265 26.44 13.53 2.21
CA LYS A 265 27.20 13.47 3.48
C LYS A 265 28.18 12.29 3.55
N ARG A 266 28.07 11.33 2.64
CA ARG A 266 28.97 10.17 2.47
C ARG A 266 29.80 10.25 1.18
N GLY A 267 29.92 11.45 0.61
CA GLY A 267 30.81 11.74 -0.54
C GLY A 267 30.24 11.38 -1.92
N MET A 268 28.97 11.00 -2.03
CA MET A 268 28.34 10.81 -3.34
C MET A 268 28.05 12.15 -4.01
N VAL A 269 28.21 12.22 -5.33
CA VAL A 269 28.04 13.46 -6.10
C VAL A 269 26.86 13.33 -7.06
N PHE A 270 25.97 14.33 -7.06
CA PHE A 270 24.74 14.35 -7.84
C PHE A 270 24.73 15.43 -8.92
N ASN A 271 24.06 15.15 -10.03
CA ASN A 271 23.94 16.04 -11.17
C ASN A 271 22.60 16.79 -11.15
N TYR A 272 22.64 18.04 -10.70
CA TYR A 272 21.51 18.95 -10.64
C TYR A 272 21.13 19.58 -12.00
N THR A 273 21.98 19.39 -13.03
CA THR A 273 21.76 19.92 -14.39
C THR A 273 20.51 19.28 -15.01
N PRO A 274 19.56 20.07 -15.54
CA PRO A 274 18.35 19.53 -16.14
C PRO A 274 18.61 18.77 -17.44
N LYS A 275 17.77 17.79 -17.75
CA LYS A 275 17.74 17.13 -19.08
C LYS A 275 16.57 17.69 -19.91
N GLY A 276 16.90 18.41 -20.97
CA GLY A 276 15.95 19.15 -21.82
C GLY A 276 15.49 20.47 -21.19
N ASN A 277 14.39 21.03 -21.68
CA ASN A 277 13.86 22.36 -21.29
C ASN A 277 13.22 22.41 -19.88
N ARG A 278 13.74 21.65 -18.93
CA ARG A 278 13.28 21.61 -17.53
C ARG A 278 14.10 22.60 -16.68
N PRO A 279 13.55 23.16 -15.60
CA PRO A 279 14.36 23.87 -14.62
C PRO A 279 15.37 22.91 -13.96
N PRO A 280 16.51 23.42 -13.44
CA PRO A 280 17.41 22.60 -12.62
C PRO A 280 16.65 22.00 -11.43
N ALA A 281 17.14 20.85 -10.94
CA ALA A 281 16.74 20.40 -9.62
C ALA A 281 17.43 21.30 -8.58
N VAL A 282 16.74 21.66 -7.50
CA VAL A 282 17.30 22.50 -6.43
C VAL A 282 17.07 21.79 -5.10
N LYS A 283 18.15 21.42 -4.43
CA LYS A 283 18.09 20.82 -3.08
C LYS A 283 17.54 21.87 -2.10
N PRO A 284 16.52 21.55 -1.28
CA PRO A 284 16.06 22.44 -0.21
C PRO A 284 17.19 22.83 0.75
N ALA A 285 17.27 24.12 1.09
CA ALA A 285 18.28 24.63 2.04
C ALA A 285 18.07 24.11 3.48
N VAL A 286 16.83 23.70 3.79
CA VAL A 286 16.44 22.97 5.00
C VAL A 286 15.71 21.72 4.54
N LEU A 287 16.15 20.54 4.99
CA LEU A 287 15.52 19.25 4.65
C LEU A 287 14.37 18.88 5.57
N ASP A 288 14.38 19.46 6.76
CA ASP A 288 13.25 19.56 7.67
C ASP A 288 12.28 20.63 7.12
N THR A 289 11.82 20.45 5.87
CA THR A 289 10.94 21.40 5.21
C THR A 289 9.61 21.46 5.92
N ILE A 290 9.08 22.68 6.04
CA ILE A 290 7.64 22.92 6.06
C ILE A 290 7.27 23.24 4.59
N PRO A 291 6.90 22.24 3.76
CA PRO A 291 6.43 22.53 2.43
C PRO A 291 5.09 23.29 2.50
N PRO A 292 4.69 24.00 1.43
CA PRO A 292 3.35 24.58 1.36
C PRO A 292 2.28 23.50 1.53
N LEU A 293 1.05 23.92 1.81
CA LEU A 293 -0.09 23.02 1.72
C LEU A 293 -0.41 22.77 0.26
N THR A 294 -0.49 21.49 -0.11
CA THR A 294 -0.57 21.06 -1.51
C THR A 294 -1.76 20.16 -1.73
N LYS A 295 -2.58 20.46 -2.75
CA LYS A 295 -3.75 19.64 -3.09
C LYS A 295 -3.29 18.23 -3.48
N SER A 296 -3.95 17.20 -2.95
CA SER A 296 -3.68 15.82 -3.37
C SER A 296 -3.81 15.70 -4.89
N ALA A 297 -2.79 15.16 -5.55
CA ALA A 297 -2.62 15.25 -7.00
C ALA A 297 -3.55 14.29 -7.77
N ALA A 298 -4.85 14.63 -7.82
CA ALA A 298 -5.94 13.97 -8.55
C ALA A 298 -6.27 12.50 -8.16
N GLU A 299 -5.39 11.81 -7.43
CA GLU A 299 -5.68 10.48 -6.90
C GLU A 299 -6.60 10.56 -5.67
N ARG A 300 -7.57 9.63 -5.62
CA ARG A 300 -8.60 9.59 -4.57
C ARG A 300 -7.94 9.31 -3.23
N MET A 301 -8.14 10.18 -2.24
CA MET A 301 -7.80 9.77 -0.87
C MET A 301 -8.59 8.48 -0.53
N PRO A 302 -7.91 7.46 0.04
CA PRO A 302 -8.57 6.24 0.50
C PRO A 302 -9.46 6.53 1.72
N LEU A 303 -10.26 5.56 2.17
CA LEU A 303 -11.04 5.71 3.42
C LEU A 303 -10.22 5.42 4.69
N THR A 304 -9.02 4.88 4.51
CA THR A 304 -7.99 4.62 5.52
C THR A 304 -6.64 4.80 4.87
N ASP A 305 -5.73 5.45 5.55
CA ASP A 305 -4.36 5.70 5.12
C ASP A 305 -3.40 4.96 6.08
N SER A 306 -2.21 4.63 5.60
CA SER A 306 -1.20 3.86 6.34
C SER A 306 0.14 4.58 6.18
N VAL A 307 0.78 4.90 7.31
CA VAL A 307 2.08 5.60 7.32
C VAL A 307 3.08 4.87 8.19
N LEU A 308 4.36 4.98 7.81
CA LEU A 308 5.45 4.31 8.47
C LEU A 308 6.22 5.32 9.32
N MET A 309 6.21 5.11 10.63
CA MET A 309 6.64 6.09 11.61
C MET A 309 7.53 5.39 12.63
N TYR A 310 8.84 5.37 12.39
CA TYR A 310 9.79 4.71 13.28
C TYR A 310 9.37 3.23 13.54
N GLU A 311 9.20 2.85 14.81
CA GLU A 311 8.83 1.48 15.22
C GLU A 311 7.34 1.14 14.98
N VAL A 312 6.51 2.07 14.47
CA VAL A 312 5.09 1.82 14.21
C VAL A 312 4.72 1.95 12.74
N HIS A 313 3.97 0.97 12.24
CA HIS A 313 3.17 1.08 11.03
C HIS A 313 1.75 1.43 11.47
N LEU A 314 1.33 2.67 11.19
CA LEU A 314 0.11 3.28 11.74
C LEU A 314 -0.95 3.38 10.65
N THR A 315 -2.03 2.61 10.79
CA THR A 315 -3.23 2.75 9.93
C THR A 315 -4.27 3.61 10.63
N TYR A 316 -4.79 4.63 9.96
CA TYR A 316 -5.81 5.55 10.48
C TYR A 316 -6.91 5.84 9.44
N PRO A 317 -8.16 6.14 9.85
CA PRO A 317 -9.17 6.63 8.91
C PRO A 317 -8.82 8.01 8.36
N ILE A 318 -9.09 8.21 7.07
CA ILE A 318 -9.18 9.56 6.50
C ILE A 318 -10.40 10.26 7.14
N PRO A 319 -10.28 11.53 7.52
CA PRO A 319 -11.12 12.12 8.56
C PRO A 319 -12.56 12.27 8.07
N PHE A 320 -13.54 12.24 8.99
CA PHE A 320 -14.96 12.17 8.65
C PHE A 320 -15.46 13.25 7.66
N TRP A 321 -14.81 14.42 7.63
CA TRP A 321 -15.12 15.53 6.72
C TRP A 321 -14.57 15.34 5.28
N ALA A 322 -13.81 14.28 5.03
CA ALA A 322 -13.21 13.90 3.74
C ALA A 322 -13.60 12.49 3.26
N GLN A 323 -14.66 11.88 3.81
CA GLN A 323 -15.07 10.50 3.48
C GLN A 323 -16.07 10.39 2.30
N THR A 324 -16.61 11.49 1.77
CA THR A 324 -17.54 11.44 0.61
C THR A 324 -16.79 11.42 -0.73
N PRO A 325 -17.43 10.99 -1.84
CA PRO A 325 -16.80 11.03 -3.16
C PRO A 325 -16.32 12.42 -3.59
N GLU A 326 -17.00 13.48 -3.17
CA GLU A 326 -16.73 14.88 -3.49
C GLU A 326 -15.65 15.45 -2.57
N THR A 327 -15.82 15.29 -1.25
CA THR A 327 -14.94 15.88 -0.23
C THR A 327 -13.53 15.30 -0.27
N ARG A 328 -13.35 14.01 -0.57
CA ARG A 328 -12.02 13.39 -0.70
C ARG A 328 -11.17 13.88 -1.88
N PHE A 329 -11.77 14.60 -2.83
CA PHE A 329 -11.06 15.30 -3.91
C PHE A 329 -10.74 16.76 -3.56
N ASP A 330 -11.23 17.24 -2.42
CA ASP A 330 -11.06 18.62 -1.98
C ASP A 330 -10.24 18.74 -0.69
N VAL A 331 -9.23 17.87 -0.58
CA VAL A 331 -8.25 17.87 0.50
C VAL A 331 -6.88 18.28 -0.05
N GLN A 332 -6.21 19.12 0.73
CA GLN A 332 -4.78 19.42 0.59
C GLN A 332 -4.07 18.95 1.85
N GLY A 333 -2.80 18.58 1.70
CA GLY A 333 -1.98 18.19 2.83
C GLY A 333 -0.53 18.56 2.64
N ARG A 334 0.24 18.28 3.69
CA ARG A 334 1.70 18.37 3.70
C ARG A 334 2.28 17.34 4.65
N GLN A 335 3.52 16.93 4.38
CA GLN A 335 4.33 16.12 5.28
C GLN A 335 5.47 17.00 5.83
N THR A 336 5.82 16.81 7.10
CA THR A 336 6.99 17.41 7.75
C THR A 336 7.75 16.36 8.53
N GLN A 337 9.08 16.50 8.58
CA GLN A 337 9.93 15.72 9.47
C GLN A 337 10.97 16.65 10.07
N THR A 338 11.24 16.48 11.35
CA THR A 338 12.35 17.10 12.07
C THR A 338 13.15 16.03 12.79
N ASN A 339 14.28 16.38 13.39
CA ASN A 339 14.92 15.52 14.39
C ASN A 339 13.87 15.03 15.41
N GLY A 340 13.71 13.71 15.51
CA GLY A 340 12.81 13.03 16.45
C GLY A 340 11.30 13.08 16.14
N LYS A 341 10.81 13.77 15.09
CA LYS A 341 9.37 13.87 14.79
C LYS A 341 9.03 13.75 13.31
N ILE A 342 7.97 13.00 12.96
CA ILE A 342 7.31 13.00 11.64
C ILE A 342 5.88 13.52 11.82
N SER A 343 5.35 14.33 10.90
CA SER A 343 3.93 14.73 10.86
C SER A 343 3.37 14.74 9.43
N TYR A 344 2.08 14.44 9.30
CA TYR A 344 1.24 14.61 8.12
C TYR A 344 0.03 15.46 8.55
N GLU A 345 -0.24 16.53 7.82
CA GLU A 345 -1.29 17.50 8.14
C GLU A 345 -2.22 17.63 6.93
N TYR A 346 -3.52 17.44 7.12
CA TYR A 346 -4.54 17.45 6.07
C TYR A 346 -5.70 18.40 6.44
N LEU A 347 -6.13 19.22 5.49
CA LEU A 347 -7.27 20.14 5.63
C LEU A 347 -7.93 20.38 4.25
N PRO A 348 -9.15 20.96 4.17
CA PRO A 348 -9.79 21.23 2.89
C PRO A 348 -9.00 22.19 1.99
N THR A 349 -9.15 22.08 0.67
CA THR A 349 -8.44 22.93 -0.31
C THR A 349 -8.69 24.42 -0.06
N GLY A 350 -7.65 25.25 -0.23
CA GLY A 350 -7.77 26.71 -0.21
C GLY A 350 -7.91 27.32 1.18
N GLN A 351 -7.82 26.50 2.23
CA GLN A 351 -7.62 26.93 3.61
C GLN A 351 -6.12 26.91 3.96
N THR A 352 -5.77 27.31 5.17
CA THR A 352 -4.40 27.42 5.69
C THR A 352 -4.38 26.95 7.16
N LEU A 353 -3.20 26.86 7.78
CA LEU A 353 -3.12 26.57 9.22
C LEU A 353 -3.59 27.72 10.12
N ASP A 354 -3.71 28.93 9.57
CA ASP A 354 -4.28 30.08 10.28
C ASP A 354 -5.81 30.17 10.08
N ASP A 355 -6.37 29.60 9.00
CA ASP A 355 -7.80 29.76 8.65
C ASP A 355 -8.68 28.50 8.44
N TRP A 356 -8.15 27.29 8.61
CA TRP A 356 -8.87 26.00 8.51
C TRP A 356 -10.20 25.91 9.28
N LYS A 357 -11.20 25.23 8.71
CA LYS A 357 -12.46 24.88 9.42
C LYS A 357 -12.39 23.54 10.12
N ALA A 358 -11.70 22.58 9.50
CA ALA A 358 -11.41 21.27 10.06
C ALA A 358 -10.01 20.81 9.62
N ILE A 359 -9.35 20.01 10.44
CA ILE A 359 -7.99 19.52 10.21
C ILE A 359 -7.84 18.08 10.75
N LEU A 360 -6.98 17.30 10.11
CA LEU A 360 -6.39 16.08 10.65
C LEU A 360 -4.88 16.29 10.76
N THR A 361 -4.33 16.02 11.94
CA THR A 361 -2.88 15.88 12.15
C THR A 361 -2.58 14.45 12.57
N VAL A 362 -1.66 13.81 11.86
CA VAL A 362 -1.08 12.50 12.20
C VAL A 362 0.39 12.72 12.44
N SER A 363 0.93 12.37 13.60
CA SER A 363 2.36 12.55 13.88
C SER A 363 2.91 11.49 14.82
N ALA A 364 4.22 11.25 14.73
CA ALA A 364 4.95 10.40 15.64
C ALA A 364 6.20 11.09 16.17
N VAL A 365 6.54 10.80 17.43
CA VAL A 365 7.79 11.20 18.08
C VAL A 365 8.52 9.95 18.55
N TYR A 366 9.81 9.82 18.20
CA TYR A 366 10.68 8.76 18.72
C TYR A 366 11.35 9.24 20.02
N ALA A 367 11.07 8.57 21.14
CA ALA A 367 11.59 8.99 22.45
C ALA A 367 11.90 7.80 23.39
N PRO A 368 13.04 7.11 23.20
CA PRO A 368 13.47 6.03 24.07
C PRO A 368 13.50 6.38 25.56
N GLY A 369 13.11 5.42 26.40
CA GLY A 369 13.08 5.57 27.86
C GLY A 369 11.93 6.43 28.43
N VAL A 370 11.14 7.13 27.60
CA VAL A 370 9.96 7.87 28.05
C VAL A 370 8.82 6.90 28.42
N SER A 371 8.11 7.17 29.52
CA SER A 371 6.91 6.40 29.88
C SER A 371 5.67 6.95 29.14
N PHE A 372 4.67 6.09 28.88
CA PHE A 372 3.43 6.56 28.25
C PHE A 372 2.75 7.64 29.10
N GLN A 373 2.72 7.48 30.43
CA GLN A 373 2.15 8.49 31.33
C GLN A 373 2.93 9.81 31.34
N ASP A 374 4.23 9.82 31.06
CA ASP A 374 5.01 11.07 30.91
C ASP A 374 4.78 11.71 29.54
N PHE A 375 4.66 10.93 28.47
CA PHE A 375 4.20 11.43 27.18
C PHE A 375 2.80 12.06 27.28
N LEU A 376 1.86 11.42 27.98
CA LEU A 376 0.51 11.97 28.20
C LEU A 376 0.50 13.30 28.97
N LYS A 377 1.46 13.52 29.88
CA LYS A 377 1.67 14.82 30.56
C LYS A 377 2.28 15.87 29.64
N VAL A 378 3.29 15.49 28.84
CA VAL A 378 3.96 16.38 27.88
C VAL A 378 2.98 16.82 26.78
N ALA A 379 2.21 15.88 26.23
CA ALA A 379 1.17 16.15 25.23
C ALA A 379 0.12 17.14 25.76
N ALA A 380 -0.38 16.95 26.99
CA ALA A 380 -1.30 17.89 27.64
C ALA A 380 -0.68 19.29 27.82
N LYS A 381 0.60 19.37 28.22
CA LYS A 381 1.30 20.65 28.43
C LYS A 381 1.64 21.38 27.12
N GLN A 382 1.92 20.67 26.04
CA GLN A 382 2.32 21.24 24.75
C GLN A 382 1.15 21.56 23.81
N SER A 383 -0.06 21.07 24.09
CA SER A 383 -1.20 21.18 23.18
C SER A 383 -1.85 22.57 23.10
N GLY A 384 -1.76 23.37 24.17
CA GLY A 384 -2.47 24.64 24.29
C GLY A 384 -3.98 24.51 24.60
N PHE A 385 -4.48 23.30 24.88
CA PHE A 385 -5.86 23.06 25.28
C PHE A 385 -6.09 23.41 26.77
N GLU A 386 -7.30 23.85 27.11
CA GLU A 386 -7.71 24.16 28.49
C GLU A 386 -8.62 23.09 29.09
N ASP A 387 -9.49 22.47 28.27
CA ASP A 387 -10.25 21.28 28.65
C ASP A 387 -9.71 20.05 27.93
N ILE A 388 -9.44 18.99 28.70
CA ILE A 388 -8.92 17.70 28.24
C ILE A 388 -9.66 16.59 28.99
N GLN A 389 -10.69 16.03 28.35
CA GLN A 389 -11.48 14.94 28.88
C GLN A 389 -11.01 13.61 28.28
N THR A 390 -10.48 12.72 29.11
CA THR A 390 -10.19 11.34 28.69
C THR A 390 -11.50 10.56 28.52
N ILE A 391 -11.65 9.89 27.39
CA ILE A 391 -12.83 9.10 27.00
C ILE A 391 -12.54 7.60 27.15
N GLU A 392 -11.36 7.17 26.69
CA GLU A 392 -10.82 5.81 26.80
C GLU A 392 -9.33 5.91 27.13
N GLU A 393 -8.79 5.02 27.98
CA GLU A 393 -7.34 4.92 28.25
C GLU A 393 -6.95 3.46 28.57
N SER A 394 -5.78 3.05 28.10
CA SER A 394 -5.20 1.71 28.26
C SER A 394 -3.72 1.80 28.69
N SER A 395 -3.00 0.69 28.63
CA SER A 395 -1.53 0.65 28.78
C SER A 395 -0.76 1.30 27.62
N ASP A 396 -1.36 1.42 26.44
CA ASP A 396 -0.70 1.76 25.17
C ASP A 396 -1.38 2.90 24.37
N HIS A 397 -2.61 3.29 24.70
CA HIS A 397 -3.29 4.42 24.07
C HIS A 397 -4.27 5.15 25.00
N SER A 398 -4.67 6.37 24.60
CA SER A 398 -5.62 7.24 25.29
C SER A 398 -6.38 8.05 24.24
N ILE A 399 -7.72 7.98 24.25
CA ILE A 399 -8.60 8.79 23.41
C ILE A 399 -9.19 9.92 24.25
N ARG A 400 -8.98 11.16 23.82
CA ARG A 400 -9.32 12.37 24.56
C ARG A 400 -10.18 13.31 23.73
N LYS A 401 -11.23 13.87 24.32
CA LYS A 401 -11.85 15.10 23.82
C LYS A 401 -11.03 16.28 24.33
N VAL A 402 -10.78 17.26 23.48
CA VAL A 402 -9.98 18.45 23.78
C VAL A 402 -10.64 19.73 23.29
N SER A 403 -10.45 20.84 24.00
CA SER A 403 -10.83 22.18 23.49
C SER A 403 -9.87 23.30 23.93
N ALA A 404 -9.77 24.34 23.10
CA ALA A 404 -8.84 25.45 23.28
C ALA A 404 -9.39 26.56 24.21
N ARG A 405 -8.54 27.56 24.48
CA ARG A 405 -8.81 28.64 25.44
C ARG A 405 -10.04 29.48 25.09
N GLN A 406 -10.62 30.14 26.09
CA GLN A 406 -11.60 31.21 25.89
C GLN A 406 -11.09 32.23 24.85
N GLY A 407 -11.86 32.43 23.77
CA GLY A 407 -11.49 33.27 22.62
C GLY A 407 -11.13 32.49 21.35
N GLN A 408 -10.77 31.20 21.44
CA GLN A 408 -10.64 30.32 20.29
C GLN A 408 -11.63 29.15 20.38
N SER A 409 -12.66 29.19 19.54
CA SER A 409 -13.63 28.09 19.40
C SER A 409 -13.00 26.94 18.61
N VAL A 410 -12.14 26.14 19.26
CA VAL A 410 -11.53 24.92 18.69
C VAL A 410 -11.87 23.74 19.60
N GLU A 411 -12.40 22.67 19.02
CA GLU A 411 -12.56 21.36 19.67
C GLU A 411 -11.89 20.27 18.82
N GLY A 412 -11.60 19.11 19.41
CA GLY A 412 -11.22 17.93 18.66
C GLY A 412 -11.29 16.63 19.45
N ILE A 413 -11.05 15.52 18.76
CA ILE A 413 -10.73 14.20 19.34
C ILE A 413 -9.26 13.90 19.04
N GLN A 414 -8.51 13.52 20.08
CA GLN A 414 -7.10 13.16 20.02
C GLN A 414 -6.93 11.70 20.46
N TYR A 415 -6.42 10.86 19.57
CA TYR A 415 -5.83 9.57 19.92
C TYR A 415 -4.34 9.80 20.20
N LEU A 416 -3.91 9.43 21.40
CA LEU A 416 -2.52 9.38 21.84
C LEU A 416 -2.15 7.90 21.98
N GLY A 417 -1.09 7.45 21.32
CA GLY A 417 -0.67 6.04 21.34
C GLY A 417 0.83 5.88 21.59
N ARG A 418 1.23 4.69 22.00
CA ARG A 418 2.63 4.26 22.15
C ARG A 418 2.81 2.88 21.50
N PHE A 419 3.85 2.74 20.70
CA PHE A 419 4.40 1.46 20.26
C PHE A 419 5.90 1.45 20.53
N GLU A 420 6.40 0.50 21.33
CA GLU A 420 7.81 0.42 21.77
C GLU A 420 8.34 1.75 22.36
N ASN A 421 9.16 2.53 21.64
CA ASN A 421 9.68 3.85 22.03
C ASN A 421 9.06 5.01 21.21
N THR A 422 8.13 4.70 20.31
CA THR A 422 7.48 5.62 19.38
C THR A 422 6.11 6.02 19.91
N PHE A 423 5.85 7.32 19.95
CA PHE A 423 4.61 7.91 20.45
C PHE A 423 3.83 8.60 19.33
N VAL A 424 2.59 8.17 19.09
CA VAL A 424 1.73 8.71 18.03
C VAL A 424 0.68 9.68 18.56
N VAL A 425 0.34 10.66 17.74
CA VAL A 425 -0.78 11.58 17.90
C VAL A 425 -1.59 11.59 16.62
N VAL A 426 -2.85 11.16 16.69
CA VAL A 426 -3.84 11.35 15.62
C VAL A 426 -4.91 12.28 16.15
N TRP A 427 -5.00 13.48 15.61
CA TRP A 427 -5.86 14.55 16.10
C TRP A 427 -6.79 15.04 14.99
N GLN A 428 -8.09 14.80 15.15
CA GLN A 428 -9.13 15.40 14.31
C GLN A 428 -9.74 16.58 15.06
N ALA A 429 -9.71 17.76 14.45
CA ALA A 429 -10.22 18.98 15.06
C ALA A 429 -11.03 19.83 14.10
N TRP A 430 -11.85 20.70 14.68
CA TRP A 430 -12.71 21.66 13.98
C TRP A 430 -12.80 22.95 14.76
N ARG A 431 -13.14 24.05 14.08
CA ARG A 431 -13.26 25.37 14.72
C ARG A 431 -14.51 26.14 14.29
N SER A 432 -15.04 26.94 15.21
CA SER A 432 -16.16 27.87 14.98
C SER A 432 -17.37 27.23 14.27
N VAL A 433 -17.68 25.99 14.62
CA VAL A 433 -18.83 25.24 14.08
C VAL A 433 -20.08 25.48 14.92
N ASP A 434 -21.25 25.28 14.31
CA ASP A 434 -22.53 25.29 15.02
C ASP A 434 -22.62 24.13 16.05
N PRO A 435 -23.22 24.33 17.25
CA PRO A 435 -23.28 23.30 18.30
C PRO A 435 -23.99 21.98 17.90
N ALA A 436 -24.98 22.01 17.01
CA ALA A 436 -25.60 20.78 16.51
C ALA A 436 -24.66 20.02 15.56
N THR A 437 -23.87 20.76 14.78
CA THR A 437 -22.80 20.21 13.93
C THR A 437 -21.64 19.65 14.77
N ALA A 438 -21.25 20.35 15.84
CA ALA A 438 -20.18 19.90 16.76
C ALA A 438 -20.44 18.50 17.33
N ARG A 439 -21.70 18.18 17.69
CA ARG A 439 -22.06 16.88 18.25
C ARG A 439 -21.93 15.73 17.24
N ASP A 440 -22.26 15.97 15.97
CA ASP A 440 -22.05 15.02 14.88
C ASP A 440 -20.55 14.80 14.62
N TYR A 441 -19.77 15.88 14.61
CA TYR A 441 -18.31 15.85 14.43
C TYR A 441 -17.62 15.07 15.57
N GLN A 442 -17.96 15.34 16.84
CA GLN A 442 -17.49 14.59 18.00
C GLN A 442 -17.80 13.09 17.89
N THR A 443 -19.02 12.74 17.45
CA THR A 443 -19.45 11.35 17.30
C THR A 443 -18.65 10.61 16.22
N LYS A 444 -18.44 11.26 15.07
CA LYS A 444 -17.69 10.67 13.93
C LYS A 444 -16.20 10.59 14.20
N ALA A 445 -15.58 11.64 14.73
CA ALA A 445 -14.16 11.65 15.07
C ALA A 445 -13.81 10.60 16.15
N LEU A 446 -14.71 10.35 17.12
CA LEU A 446 -14.55 9.27 18.10
C LEU A 446 -14.66 7.87 17.46
N ALA A 447 -15.58 7.69 16.50
CA ALA A 447 -15.71 6.45 15.75
C ALA A 447 -14.49 6.17 14.85
N ASP A 448 -13.88 7.21 14.27
CA ASP A 448 -12.61 7.10 13.55
C ASP A 448 -11.43 6.81 14.49
N ALA A 449 -11.34 7.49 15.65
CA ALA A 449 -10.25 7.29 16.61
C ALA A 449 -10.17 5.84 17.12
N ARG A 450 -11.33 5.20 17.34
CA ARG A 450 -11.45 3.77 17.70
C ARG A 450 -11.08 2.79 16.58
N ARG A 451 -10.84 3.27 15.35
CA ARG A 451 -10.42 2.47 14.19
C ARG A 451 -8.94 2.61 13.87
N ILE A 452 -8.17 3.36 14.66
CA ILE A 452 -6.72 3.48 14.51
C ILE A 452 -6.07 2.15 14.94
N VAL A 453 -5.11 1.68 14.13
CA VAL A 453 -4.38 0.44 14.38
C VAL A 453 -2.88 0.70 14.34
N MET A 454 -2.21 0.42 15.46
CA MET A 454 -0.75 0.36 15.54
C MET A 454 -0.28 -1.07 15.28
N LYS A 455 0.65 -1.26 14.35
CA LYS A 455 1.39 -2.51 14.11
C LYS A 455 2.88 -2.24 14.19
N LYS A 456 3.71 -3.28 14.32
CA LYS A 456 5.16 -3.12 14.27
C LYS A 456 5.59 -2.55 12.91
N GLY A 457 6.26 -1.41 12.98
CA GLY A 457 6.89 -0.68 11.90
C GLY A 457 8.31 -1.20 11.62
N MET A 458 9.22 -0.28 11.30
CA MET A 458 10.62 -0.63 11.03
C MET A 458 11.43 -0.58 12.32
N ASN A 459 12.39 -1.49 12.49
CA ASN A 459 13.33 -1.40 13.61
C ASN A 459 14.17 -0.13 13.46
N VAL A 460 14.07 0.81 14.41
CA VAL A 460 14.99 1.95 14.46
C VAL A 460 16.32 1.47 15.03
N ILE A 461 17.34 1.37 14.18
CA ILE A 461 18.73 1.28 14.62
C ILE A 461 19.15 2.69 15.06
N THR A 462 19.68 2.83 16.27
CA THR A 462 20.24 4.11 16.72
C THR A 462 21.53 4.40 15.95
N LEU A 463 21.64 5.62 15.43
CA LEU A 463 22.90 6.17 14.95
C LEU A 463 23.66 6.73 16.17
N ASP A 464 24.38 5.83 16.84
CA ASP A 464 25.26 6.10 17.98
C ASP A 464 26.46 7.01 17.59
#